data_AF-A0A9E0GNI3-F1
#
_entry.id   AF-A0A9E0GNI3-F1
#
_cell.length_a   1.000
_cell.length_b   1.000
_cell.length_c   1.000
_cell.angle_alpha   90.00
_cell.angle_beta   90.00
_cell.angle_gamma   90.00
#
_symmetry.space_group_name_H-M   'P 1'
#
loop_
_entity.id
_entity.type
_entity.pdbx_description
1 polymer ?
#
loop_
_entity_poly.entity_id
_entity_poly.type
_entity_poly.pdbx_seq_one_letter_code
_entity_poly.pdbx_strand_id
1 'polypeptide(L)'
;MSLVARHLEANGIATVVMACAKDIVEYCGVPRLLFTDFPLGNPCGEPFNAEQQRKIFSMALDLLESARAPRTTVQTPFIWPHGDKWKELFMSEAQPFLDEKATENWQRAKEEYRKLKKEGKV
;
A
#
# COMPACT_ATOMS: atom_id res chain seq x y z
N MET A 1 8.45 0.76 -1.60
CA MET A 1 8.97 0.35 -2.93
C MET A 1 9.30 1.52 -3.87
N SER A 2 8.79 2.74 -3.65
CA SER A 2 8.98 3.88 -4.56
C SER A 2 10.43 4.29 -4.83
N LEU A 3 11.28 4.32 -3.79
CA LEU A 3 12.71 4.65 -3.95
C LEU A 3 13.48 3.59 -4.76
N VAL A 4 13.11 2.31 -4.57
CA VAL A 4 13.71 1.19 -5.30
C VAL A 4 13.36 1.28 -6.78
N ALA A 5 12.09 1.57 -7.12
CA ALA A 5 11.67 1.74 -8.51
C ALA A 5 12.48 2.83 -9.23
N ARG A 6 12.70 3.98 -8.58
CA ARG A 6 13.57 5.05 -9.11
C ARG A 6 15.02 4.59 -9.30
N HIS A 7 15.56 3.85 -8.33
CA HIS A 7 16.92 3.34 -8.43
C HIS A 7 17.07 2.36 -9.61
N LEU A 8 16.11 1.46 -9.80
CA LEU A 8 16.09 0.51 -10.92
C LEU A 8 16.02 1.23 -12.28
N GLU A 9 15.15 2.23 -12.43
CA GLU A 9 15.06 3.03 -13.67
C GLU A 9 16.35 3.78 -13.98
N ALA A 10 16.98 4.37 -12.97
CA ALA A 10 18.26 5.06 -13.14
C ALA A 10 19.38 4.11 -13.62
N ASN A 11 19.18 2.79 -13.46
CA ASN A 11 20.09 1.73 -13.92
C ASN A 11 19.55 0.97 -15.16
N GLY A 12 18.55 1.54 -15.87
CA GLY A 12 18.04 0.97 -17.12
C GLY A 12 17.04 -0.18 -16.96
N ILE A 13 16.53 -0.42 -15.75
CA ILE A 13 15.49 -1.43 -15.49
C ILE A 13 14.14 -0.72 -15.37
N ALA A 14 13.27 -0.95 -16.36
CA ALA A 14 11.96 -0.32 -16.42
C ALA A 14 11.01 -0.86 -15.32
N THR A 15 10.26 0.02 -14.66
CA THR A 15 9.39 -0.31 -13.51
C THR A 15 8.01 0.34 -13.56
N VAL A 16 6.97 -0.40 -13.18
CA VAL A 16 5.66 0.17 -12.82
C VAL A 16 5.38 -0.15 -11.36
N VAL A 17 4.93 0.85 -10.61
CA VAL A 17 4.40 0.64 -9.26
C VAL A 17 2.89 0.50 -9.36
N MET A 18 2.38 -0.67 -8.98
CA MET A 18 0.95 -0.92 -8.80
C MET A 18 0.61 -0.67 -7.32
N ALA A 19 -0.27 0.28 -7.01
CA ALA A 19 -0.53 0.69 -5.63
C ALA A 19 -1.96 1.17 -5.37
N CYS A 20 -2.32 1.16 -4.07
CA CYS A 20 -3.59 1.66 -3.55
C CYS A 20 -3.48 3.01 -2.81
N ALA A 21 -2.27 3.49 -2.51
CA ALA A 21 -2.04 4.75 -1.80
C ALA A 21 -1.52 5.82 -2.76
N LYS A 22 -2.42 6.42 -3.55
CA LYS A 22 -2.06 7.33 -4.65
C LYS A 22 -1.21 8.51 -4.18
N ASP A 23 -1.67 9.21 -3.16
CA ASP A 23 -1.03 10.39 -2.58
C ASP A 23 0.41 10.12 -2.11
N ILE A 24 0.63 9.04 -1.35
CA ILE A 24 1.94 8.64 -0.86
C ILE A 24 2.88 8.31 -2.01
N VAL A 25 2.39 7.55 -3.01
CA VAL A 25 3.22 7.08 -4.12
C VAL A 25 3.55 8.22 -5.10
N GLU A 26 2.60 9.11 -5.37
CA GLU A 26 2.82 10.32 -6.16
C GLU A 26 3.77 11.28 -5.47
N TYR A 27 3.64 11.48 -4.16
CA TYR A 27 4.56 12.28 -3.35
C TYR A 27 5.99 11.75 -3.43
N CYS A 28 6.17 10.43 -3.34
CA CYS A 28 7.48 9.79 -3.50
C CYS A 28 8.07 9.91 -4.91
N GLY A 29 7.27 10.30 -5.91
CA GLY A 29 7.72 10.59 -7.27
C GLY A 29 8.16 9.34 -8.04
N VAL A 30 7.34 8.29 -8.07
CA VAL A 30 7.66 7.08 -8.84
C VAL A 30 7.72 7.32 -10.35
N PRO A 31 8.45 6.49 -11.12
CA PRO A 31 8.55 6.61 -12.56
C PRO A 31 7.19 6.45 -13.27
N ARG A 32 6.43 5.41 -12.91
CA ARG A 32 5.09 5.12 -13.43
C ARG A 32 4.23 4.52 -12.30
N LEU A 33 3.00 4.98 -12.18
CA LEU A 33 2.02 4.52 -11.19
C LEU A 33 0.77 3.99 -11.90
N LEU A 34 0.45 2.71 -11.68
CA LEU A 34 -0.90 2.20 -11.89
C LEU A 34 -1.63 2.20 -10.55
N PHE A 35 -2.60 3.09 -10.40
CA PHE A 35 -3.40 3.25 -9.19
C PHE A 35 -4.69 2.42 -9.28
N THR A 36 -4.97 1.64 -8.24
CA THR A 36 -6.23 0.91 -8.05
C THR A 36 -6.84 1.36 -6.73
N ASP A 37 -8.02 2.00 -6.77
CA ASP A 37 -8.72 2.59 -5.60
C ASP A 37 -9.40 1.54 -4.70
N PHE A 38 -8.62 0.57 -4.26
CA PHE A 38 -9.04 -0.57 -3.43
C PHE A 38 -8.41 -0.45 -2.03
N PRO A 39 -8.91 -1.21 -1.03
CA PRO A 39 -8.28 -1.26 0.29
C PRO A 39 -6.79 -1.62 0.19
N LEU A 40 -5.97 -1.02 1.07
CA LEU A 40 -4.54 -1.29 1.10
C LEU A 40 -4.25 -2.79 1.15
N GLY A 41 -3.32 -3.23 0.30
CA GLY A 41 -2.98 -4.65 0.12
C GLY A 41 -3.60 -5.29 -1.12
N ASN A 42 -4.48 -4.60 -1.84
CA ASN A 42 -5.15 -5.12 -3.05
C ASN A 42 -4.78 -4.36 -4.34
N PRO A 43 -3.50 -4.05 -4.62
CA PRO A 43 -3.13 -3.21 -5.78
C PRO A 43 -3.41 -3.87 -7.14
N CYS A 44 -3.43 -5.21 -7.15
CA CYS A 44 -3.64 -6.01 -8.35
C CYS A 44 -5.11 -6.41 -8.54
N GLY A 45 -6.04 -5.97 -7.69
CA GLY A 45 -7.45 -6.36 -7.76
C GLY A 45 -7.93 -7.15 -6.55
N GLU A 46 -9.18 -7.61 -6.63
CA GLU A 46 -9.86 -8.35 -5.57
C GLU A 46 -9.21 -9.73 -5.35
N PRO A 47 -9.13 -10.21 -4.09
CA PRO A 47 -8.70 -11.57 -3.79
C PRO A 47 -9.49 -12.61 -4.59
N PHE A 48 -8.78 -13.60 -5.14
CA PHE A 48 -9.34 -14.72 -5.92
C PHE A 48 -10.04 -14.36 -7.24
N ASN A 49 -10.10 -13.08 -7.62
CA ASN A 49 -10.63 -12.64 -8.90
C ASN A 49 -9.53 -12.62 -9.98
N ALA A 50 -9.16 -13.80 -10.48
CA ALA A 50 -8.05 -13.95 -11.43
C ALA A 50 -8.27 -13.18 -12.75
N GLU A 51 -9.52 -13.00 -13.20
CA GLU A 51 -9.83 -12.26 -14.41
C GLU A 51 -9.54 -10.76 -14.23
N GLN A 52 -10.02 -10.16 -13.14
CA GLN A 52 -9.74 -8.77 -12.80
C GLN A 52 -8.24 -8.54 -12.62
N GLN A 53 -7.56 -9.46 -11.92
CA GLN A 53 -6.12 -9.37 -11.70
C GLN A 53 -5.32 -9.38 -13.00
N ARG A 54 -5.71 -10.23 -13.97
CA ARG A 54 -5.10 -10.24 -15.31
C ARG A 54 -5.32 -8.93 -16.05
N LYS A 55 -6.53 -8.37 -15.99
CA LYS A 55 -6.84 -7.08 -16.63
C LYS A 55 -6.00 -5.95 -16.04
N ILE A 56 -5.92 -5.85 -14.70
CA ILE A 56 -5.12 -4.84 -14.01
C ILE A 56 -3.62 -5.00 -14.35
N PHE A 57 -3.12 -6.23 -14.39
CA PHE A 57 -1.74 -6.49 -14.78
C PHE A 57 -1.46 -6.10 -16.24
N SER A 58 -2.38 -6.40 -17.16
CA SER A 58 -2.27 -5.95 -18.56
C SER A 58 -2.15 -4.43 -18.65
N MET A 59 -2.98 -3.69 -17.91
CA MET A 59 -2.90 -2.22 -17.86
C MET A 59 -1.55 -1.71 -17.33
N ALA A 60 -0.90 -2.45 -16.41
CA ALA A 60 0.43 -2.11 -15.94
C ALA A 60 1.49 -2.27 -17.04
N LEU A 61 1.37 -3.31 -17.87
CA LEU A 61 2.24 -3.51 -19.05
C LEU A 61 1.98 -2.44 -20.11
N ASP A 62 0.72 -2.11 -20.38
CA ASP A 62 0.35 -1.04 -21.31
C ASP A 62 0.92 0.31 -20.84
N LEU A 63 0.88 0.59 -19.54
CA LEU A 63 1.49 1.78 -18.95
C LEU A 63 3.03 1.77 -19.07
N LEU A 64 3.66 0.61 -18.90
CA LEU A 64 5.11 0.46 -19.06
C LEU A 64 5.55 0.88 -20.47
N GLU A 65 4.80 0.48 -21.50
CA GLU A 65 5.07 0.78 -22.91
C GLU A 65 4.68 2.21 -23.31
N SER A 66 3.52 2.70 -22.85
CA SER A 66 2.91 3.94 -23.35
C SER A 66 3.34 5.21 -22.62
N ALA A 67 3.90 5.11 -21.40
CA ALA A 67 4.27 6.29 -20.61
C ALA A 67 5.38 7.10 -21.30
N ARG A 68 5.10 8.36 -21.60
CA ARG A 68 6.03 9.28 -22.29
C ARG A 68 6.90 10.11 -21.34
N ALA A 69 6.60 10.12 -20.05
CA ALA A 69 7.28 10.93 -19.06
C ALA A 69 7.31 10.21 -17.69
N PRO A 70 8.32 10.50 -16.84
CA PRO A 70 8.29 10.04 -15.45
C PRO A 70 7.11 10.66 -14.70
N ARG A 71 6.72 10.04 -13.58
CA ARG A 71 5.55 10.40 -12.76
C ARG A 71 4.22 10.34 -13.52
N THR A 72 4.14 9.46 -14.52
CA THR A 72 2.86 9.17 -15.18
C THR A 72 2.01 8.30 -14.26
N THR A 73 0.79 8.77 -13.96
CA THR A 73 -0.21 8.02 -13.19
C THR A 73 -1.39 7.64 -14.08
N VAL A 74 -1.80 6.37 -14.04
CA VAL A 74 -3.05 5.88 -14.63
C VAL A 74 -3.87 5.20 -13.54
N GLN A 75 -5.18 5.44 -13.54
CA GLN A 75 -6.12 4.79 -12.62
C GLN A 75 -6.86 3.67 -13.33
N THR A 76 -7.02 2.53 -12.65
CA THR A 76 -7.84 1.42 -13.16
C THR A 76 -9.34 1.76 -13.08
N PRO A 77 -10.19 1.21 -13.97
CA PRO A 77 -11.62 1.50 -13.97
C PRO A 77 -12.42 0.67 -12.96
N PHE A 78 -11.75 -0.16 -12.15
CA PHE A 78 -12.43 -1.10 -11.27
C PHE A 78 -12.90 -0.41 -9.99
N ILE A 79 -14.06 -0.83 -9.52
CA ILE A 79 -14.67 -0.37 -8.27
C ILE A 79 -14.63 -1.53 -7.28
N TRP A 80 -14.30 -1.22 -6.02
CA TRP A 80 -14.26 -2.23 -4.97
C TRP A 80 -15.67 -2.79 -4.71
N PRO A 81 -15.90 -4.11 -4.82
CA PRO A 81 -17.25 -4.66 -4.78
C PRO A 81 -17.89 -4.63 -3.38
N HIS A 82 -17.09 -4.51 -2.31
CA HIS A 82 -17.58 -4.49 -0.93
C HIS A 82 -17.90 -3.07 -0.42
N GLY A 83 -17.99 -2.09 -1.31
CA GLY A 83 -18.34 -0.69 -1.03
C GLY A 83 -17.23 0.11 -0.35
N ASP A 84 -17.48 1.40 -0.11
CA ASP A 84 -16.45 2.36 0.31
C ASP A 84 -16.28 2.53 1.83
N LYS A 85 -17.02 1.75 2.63
CA LYS A 85 -16.99 1.85 4.10
C LYS A 85 -15.58 1.67 4.68
N TRP A 86 -14.72 0.90 4.02
CA TRP A 86 -13.32 0.73 4.43
C TRP A 86 -12.53 2.05 4.45
N LYS A 87 -12.88 3.03 3.60
CA LYS A 87 -12.22 4.34 3.55
C LYS A 87 -12.40 5.12 4.86
N GLU A 88 -13.59 5.01 5.45
CA GLU A 88 -13.92 5.63 6.75
C GLU A 88 -13.25 4.89 7.91
N LEU A 89 -13.10 3.57 7.80
CA LEU A 89 -12.57 2.74 8.86
C LEU A 89 -11.04 2.71 8.90
N PHE A 90 -10.37 2.98 7.78
CA PHE A 90 -8.92 2.88 7.64
C PHE A 90 -8.20 3.78 8.65
N MET A 91 -7.45 3.14 9.57
CA MET A 91 -6.71 3.81 10.66
C MET A 91 -7.60 4.70 11.55
N SER A 92 -8.91 4.41 11.62
CA SER A 92 -9.85 5.12 12.47
C SER A 92 -9.94 4.50 13.87
N GLU A 93 -10.41 5.27 14.85
CA GLU A 93 -10.71 4.77 16.20
C GLU A 93 -11.85 3.75 16.21
N ALA A 94 -12.74 3.79 15.20
CA ALA A 94 -13.85 2.86 15.07
C ALA A 94 -13.41 1.42 14.70
N GLN A 95 -12.19 1.26 14.18
CA GLN A 95 -11.59 -0.04 13.89
C GLN A 95 -10.14 -0.08 14.42
N PRO A 96 -9.96 -0.29 15.74
CA PRO A 96 -8.63 -0.31 16.32
C PRO A 96 -7.78 -1.47 15.77
N PHE A 97 -6.49 -1.23 15.61
CA PHE A 97 -5.55 -2.24 15.09
C PHE A 97 -5.40 -3.45 16.01
N LEU A 98 -5.51 -3.22 17.32
CA LEU A 98 -5.48 -4.25 18.35
C LEU A 98 -6.88 -4.42 18.94
N ASP A 99 -7.27 -5.67 19.17
CA ASP A 99 -8.41 -5.93 20.05
C ASP A 99 -8.06 -5.54 21.51
N GLU A 100 -9.06 -5.52 22.38
CA GLU A 100 -8.90 -5.14 23.79
C GLU A 100 -7.81 -5.97 24.48
N LYS A 101 -7.84 -7.29 24.28
CA LYS A 101 -6.89 -8.22 24.89
C LYS A 101 -5.46 -7.99 24.40
N ALA A 102 -5.27 -7.74 23.10
CA ALA A 102 -3.97 -7.43 22.52
C ALA A 102 -3.47 -6.05 23.00
N THR A 103 -4.37 -5.10 23.20
CA THR A 103 -4.07 -3.79 23.78
C THR A 103 -3.59 -3.92 25.22
N GLU A 104 -4.29 -4.70 26.05
CA GLU A 104 -3.88 -4.97 27.44
C GLU A 104 -2.50 -5.65 27.50
N ASN A 105 -2.27 -6.66 26.66
CA ASN A 105 -0.98 -7.34 26.58
C ASN A 105 0.15 -6.38 26.18
N TRP A 106 -0.11 -5.49 25.22
CA TRP A 106 0.85 -4.48 24.79
C TRP A 106 1.18 -3.49 25.92
N GLN A 107 0.17 -3.03 26.68
CA GLN A 107 0.38 -2.16 27.84
C GLN A 107 1.22 -2.86 28.92
N ARG A 108 0.90 -4.11 29.26
CA ARG A 108 1.68 -4.90 30.24
C ARG A 108 3.14 -5.04 29.81
N ALA A 109 3.39 -5.40 28.56
CA ALA A 109 4.75 -5.51 28.03
C ALA A 109 5.50 -4.17 28.06
N LYS A 110 4.81 -3.06 27.79
CA LYS A 110 5.37 -1.71 27.84
C LYS A 110 5.71 -1.27 29.27
N GLU A 111 4.90 -1.63 30.25
CA GLU A 111 5.17 -1.39 31.67
C GLU A 111 6.35 -2.20 32.18
N GLU A 112 6.41 -3.49 31.84
CA GLU A 112 7.52 -4.37 32.17
C GLU A 112 8.83 -3.85 31.57
N TYR A 113 8.82 -3.46 30.29
CA TYR A 113 9.96 -2.84 29.64
C TYR A 113 10.42 -1.56 30.35
N ARG A 114 9.47 -0.67 30.73
CA ARG A 114 9.79 0.55 31.50
C ARG A 114 10.41 0.22 32.86
N LYS A 115 9.96 -0.84 33.53
CA LYS A 115 10.52 -1.30 34.81
C LYS A 115 11.94 -1.81 34.63
N LEU A 116 12.17 -2.73 33.68
CA LEU A 116 13.49 -3.29 33.39
C LEU A 116 14.52 -2.22 33.01
N LYS A 117 14.10 -1.22 32.22
CA LYS A 117 14.94 -0.07 31.84
C LYS A 117 15.33 0.80 33.04
N LYS A 118 14.42 1.02 34.00
CA LYS A 118 14.75 1.74 35.25
C LYS A 118 15.70 0.95 36.15
N GLU A 119 15.58 -0.37 36.14
CA GLU A 119 16.45 -1.29 36.89
C GLU A 119 17.82 -1.54 36.22
N GLY A 120 18.07 -0.95 35.04
CA GLY A 120 19.33 -1.12 34.30
C GLY A 120 19.53 -2.52 33.70
N LYS A 121 18.45 -3.29 33.54
CA LYS A 121 18.48 -4.66 33.01
C LYS A 121 18.30 -4.72 31.49
N VAL A 122 17.99 -3.59 30.86
CA VAL A 122 17.86 -3.34 29.41
C VAL A 122 18.32 -1.92 29.11
#